data_AF-A0A2A5XD28-F1
#
_entry.id   AF-A0A2A5XD28-F1
#
_cell.length_a   1.000
_cell.length_b   1.000
_cell.length_c   1.000
_cell.angle_alpha   90.00
_cell.angle_beta   90.00
_cell.angle_gamma   90.00
#
_symmetry.space_group_name_H-M   'P 1'
#
loop_
_entity.id
_entity.type
_entity.pdbx_description
1 polymer ?
#
loop_
_entity_poly.entity_id
_entity_poly.type
_entity_poly.pdbx_seq_one_letter_code
_entity_poly.pdbx_strand_id
1 'polypeptide(L)' 'GDSNFDQRAVYWLAAKEASKAFKVDANMRKAANKALSNYNAKAPQKSEIFSSGRDGELIEIGCWINRSVIVPNL' A
#
# COMPACT_ATOMS: atom_id res chain seq x y z
N GLY A 1 -2.33 -8.96 10.71
CA GLY A 1 -1.44 -8.00 11.39
C GLY A 1 -2.13 -7.53 12.64
N ASP A 2 -1.43 -7.60 13.76
CA ASP A 2 -1.96 -7.19 15.07
C ASP A 2 -1.98 -5.67 15.26
N SER A 3 -1.16 -4.92 14.51
CA SER A 3 -1.12 -3.46 14.60
C SER A 3 -1.98 -2.76 13.54
N ASN A 4 -2.51 -1.57 13.88
CA ASN A 4 -3.23 -0.72 12.93
C ASN A 4 -2.37 -0.39 11.70
N PHE A 5 -1.06 -0.24 11.90
CA PHE A 5 -0.09 -0.01 10.85
C PHE A 5 0.00 -1.19 9.87
N ASP A 6 0.15 -2.43 10.35
CA ASP A 6 0.22 -3.61 9.48
C ASP A 6 -1.09 -3.83 8.71
N GLN A 7 -2.23 -3.58 9.35
CA GLN A 7 -3.54 -3.68 8.70
C GLN A 7 -3.70 -2.64 7.59
N ARG A 8 -3.20 -1.41 7.81
CA ARG A 8 -3.23 -0.35 6.79
C ARG A 8 -2.14 -0.50 5.75
N ALA A 9 -1.05 -1.21 6.03
CA ALA A 9 0.00 -1.51 5.06
C ALA A 9 -0.54 -2.31 3.86
N VAL A 10 -1.65 -3.03 4.04
CA VAL A 10 -2.41 -3.67 2.94
C VAL A 10 -2.79 -2.67 1.84
N TYR A 11 -3.06 -1.41 2.19
CA TYR A 11 -3.39 -0.38 1.21
C TYR A 11 -2.20 -0.01 0.32
N TRP A 12 -0.95 -0.17 0.75
CA TRP A 12 0.21 -0.02 -0.14
C TRP A 12 0.25 -1.13 -1.20
N LEU A 13 -0.08 -2.37 -0.81
CA LEU A 13 -0.19 -3.47 -1.78
C LEU A 13 -1.30 -3.17 -2.80
N ALA A 14 -2.46 -2.73 -2.32
CA ALA A 14 -3.60 -2.38 -3.16
C ALA A 14 -3.28 -1.21 -4.11
N ALA A 15 -2.58 -0.16 -3.63
CA ALA A 15 -2.13 0.95 -4.46
C ALA A 15 -1.17 0.49 -5.56
N LYS A 16 -0.21 -0.39 -5.22
CA LYS A 16 0.73 -0.98 -6.17
C LYS A 16 0.00 -1.80 -7.23
N GLU A 17 -1.01 -2.57 -6.84
CA GLU A 17 -1.81 -3.39 -7.76
C GLU A 17 -2.72 -2.53 -8.66
N ALA A 18 -3.36 -1.49 -8.09
CA ALA A 18 -4.12 -0.52 -8.86
C ALA A 18 -3.24 0.19 -9.91
N SER A 19 -1.97 0.43 -9.61
CA SER A 19 -1.01 0.96 -10.58
C SER A 19 -0.71 -0.03 -11.72
N LYS A 20 -0.84 -1.34 -11.53
CA LYS A 20 -0.65 -2.29 -12.63
C LYS A 20 -1.84 -2.28 -13.59
N ALA A 21 -3.04 -1.96 -13.11
CA ALA A 21 -4.26 -1.95 -13.93
C ALA A 21 -4.15 -1.00 -15.14
N PHE A 22 -3.52 0.17 -14.99
CA PHE A 22 -3.32 1.10 -16.12
C PHE A 22 -2.35 0.57 -17.18
N LYS A 23 -1.47 -0.38 -16.83
CA LYS A 23 -0.54 -1.00 -17.79
C LYS A 23 -1.25 -2.01 -18.69
N VAL A 24 -2.32 -2.61 -18.19
CA VAL A 24 -3.12 -3.60 -18.92
C VAL A 24 -4.20 -2.90 -19.76
N ASP A 25 -4.88 -1.90 -19.19
CA ASP A 25 -5.91 -1.12 -19.90
C ASP A 25 -5.75 0.39 -19.66
N ALA A 26 -5.48 1.12 -20.74
CA ALA A 26 -5.33 2.57 -20.70
C ALA A 26 -6.64 3.31 -20.35
N ASN A 27 -7.81 2.74 -20.65
CA ASN A 27 -9.11 3.33 -20.29
C ASN A 27 -9.32 3.31 -18.77
N MET A 28 -8.74 2.32 -18.09
CA MET A 28 -8.79 2.22 -16.63
C MET A 28 -7.88 3.23 -15.93
N ARG A 29 -7.05 3.99 -16.65
CA ARG A 29 -6.08 4.92 -16.04
C ARG A 29 -6.72 5.95 -15.11
N LYS A 30 -7.89 6.49 -15.46
CA LYS A 30 -8.62 7.46 -14.62
C LYS A 30 -9.16 6.82 -13.35
N ALA A 31 -9.73 5.62 -13.45
CA ALA A 31 -10.24 4.86 -12.32
C ALA A 31 -9.10 4.36 -11.41
N ALA A 32 -8.03 3.84 -12.00
CA ALA A 32 -6.83 3.38 -11.32
C ALA A 32 -6.14 4.51 -10.55
N ASN A 33 -5.99 5.71 -11.13
CA ASN A 33 -5.45 6.87 -10.41
C ASN A 33 -6.33 7.27 -9.22
N LYS A 34 -7.66 7.23 -9.37
CA LYS A 34 -8.59 7.50 -8.27
C LYS A 34 -8.44 6.47 -7.15
N ALA A 35 -8.37 5.18 -7.51
CA ALA A 35 -8.15 4.09 -6.56
C ALA A 35 -6.80 4.23 -5.85
N LEU A 36 -5.73 4.51 -6.59
CA LEU A 36 -4.38 4.73 -6.06
C LEU A 36 -4.34 5.87 -5.05
N SER A 37 -4.97 7.01 -5.37
CA SER A 37 -5.05 8.14 -4.43
C SER A 37 -5.82 7.78 -3.16
N ASN A 38 -6.94 7.06 -3.30
CA ASN A 38 -7.74 6.61 -2.16
C ASN A 38 -6.99 5.61 -1.28
N TYR A 39 -6.27 4.66 -1.88
CA TYR A 39 -5.48 3.67 -1.14
C TYR A 39 -4.29 4.31 -0.46
N ASN A 40 -3.57 5.22 -1.11
CA ASN A 40 -2.48 5.98 -0.48
C ASN A 40 -2.96 6.86 0.67
N ALA A 41 -4.17 7.42 0.59
CA ALA A 41 -4.76 8.18 1.71
C ALA A 41 -5.09 7.28 2.92
N LYS A 42 -5.47 6.02 2.67
CA LYS A 42 -5.76 5.03 3.73
C LYS A 42 -4.53 4.31 4.24
N ALA A 43 -3.45 4.24 3.46
CA ALA A 43 -2.20 3.64 3.86
C ALA A 43 -1.51 4.49 4.96
N PRO A 44 -0.58 3.92 5.74
CA PRO A 44 0.17 4.66 6.74
C PRO A 44 0.88 5.86 6.10
N GLN A 45 0.73 7.03 6.73
CA GLN A 45 1.34 8.26 6.24
C GLN A 45 2.82 8.35 6.61
N LYS A 46 3.55 9.27 5.98
CA LYS A 46 4.97 9.51 6.27
C LYS A 46 5.24 9.74 7.77
N SER A 47 4.37 10.49 8.45
CA SER A 47 4.48 10.69 9.90
C SER A 47 4.36 9.40 10.70
N GLU A 48 3.51 8.47 10.28
CA GLU A 48 3.34 7.17 10.94
C GLU A 48 4.53 6.25 10.68
N ILE A 49 5.06 6.23 9.46
CA ILE A 49 6.30 5.52 9.13
C ILE A 49 7.44 6.03 10.02
N PHE A 50 7.62 7.35 10.10
CA PHE A 50 8.65 7.97 10.94
C PHE A 50 8.49 7.63 12.42
N SER A 51 7.28 7.77 12.97
CA SER A 51 7.00 7.43 14.38
C SER A 51 7.15 5.93 14.67
N SER A 52 6.91 5.07 13.68
CA SER A 52 7.10 3.63 13.83
C SER A 52 8.57 3.21 13.79
N GLY A 53 9.44 3.99 13.14
CA GLY A 53 10.85 3.63 12.92
C GLY A 53 11.03 2.35 12.08
N ARG A 54 10.05 2.01 11.24
CA ARG A 54 9.98 0.79 10.44
C ARG A 54 10.29 1.06 8.96
N ASP A 55 10.99 2.14 8.65
CA ASP A 55 11.39 2.46 7.28
C ASP A 55 12.21 1.31 6.66
N GLY A 56 11.85 0.94 5.43
CA GLY A 56 12.49 -0.19 4.75
C GLY A 56 12.13 -1.57 5.28
N GLU A 57 11.30 -1.69 6.32
CA GLU A 57 10.89 -2.98 6.86
C GLU A 57 9.97 -3.72 5.88
N LEU A 58 10.11 -5.05 5.84
CA LEU A 58 9.22 -5.91 5.09
C LEU A 58 8.05 -6.34 5.97
N ILE A 59 6.87 -5.81 5.70
CA ILE A 59 5.64 -6.20 6.38
C ILE A 59 5.03 -7.37 5.62
N GLU A 60 4.93 -8.50 6.30
CA GLU A 60 4.19 -9.65 5.80
C GLU A 60 2.69 -9.46 6.05
N ILE A 61 1.93 -9.35 4.96
CA ILE A 61 0.48 -9.38 4.99
C ILE A 61 0.07 -10.86 4.99
N GLY A 62 0.04 -11.43 6.18
CA GLY A 62 -0.60 -12.72 6.44
C GLY A 62 -2.10 -12.69 6.14
N CYS A 63 -2.68 -13.88 5.90
CA CYS A 63 -4.03 -14.19 5.37
C CYS A 63 -4.04 -14.62 3.89
N TRP A 64 -5.23 -14.78 3.29
CA TRP A 64 -5.48 -15.26 1.91
C TRP A 64 -4.66 -14.56 0.80
N ILE A 65 -4.14 -13.37 1.09
CA ILE A 65 -3.31 -12.59 0.17
C ILE A 65 -1.90 -13.17 0.05
N ASN A 66 -1.31 -13.66 1.16
CA ASN A 66 0.04 -14.22 1.25
C ASN A 66 1.09 -13.41 0.44
N ARG A 67 1.21 -12.12 0.76
CA ARG A 67 2.13 -11.18 0.12
C ARG A 67 2.84 -10.33 1.17
N SER A 68 3.95 -9.75 0.76
CA SER A 68 4.69 -8.78 1.55
C SER A 68 4.69 -7.40 0.88
N VAL A 69 4.74 -6.36 1.71
CA VAL A 69 4.97 -4.98 1.28
C VAL A 69 6.19 -4.43 1.98
N ILE A 70 6.97 -3.65 1.25
CA ILE A 70 8.13 -2.93 1.82
C ILE A 70 7.64 -1.56 2.24
N VAL A 71 7.95 -1.17 3.48
CA VAL A 71 7.70 0.18 3.96
C VAL A 71 8.53 1.16 3.14
N PRO A 72 7.91 2.21 2.57
CA PRO A 72 8.66 3.21 1.81
C PRO A 72 9.72 3.88 2.69
N ASN A 73 10.96 3.96 2.20
CA ASN A 73 12.01 4.76 2.83
C ASN A 73 11.63 6.24 2.75
N LEU A 74 11.76 6.94 3.88
CA LEU A 74 11.54 8.39 3.98
C LEU A 74 12.80 9.19 3.71
#